data_AF-A0A8H8REU7-F1
#
_entry.id   AF-A0A8H8REU7-F1
#
_cell.length_a   1.000
_cell.length_b   1.000
_cell.length_c   1.000
_cell.angle_alpha   90.00
_cell.angle_beta   90.00
_cell.angle_gamma   90.00
#
_symmetry.space_group_name_H-M   'P 1'
#
loop_
_entity.id
_entity.type
_entity.pdbx_description
1 polymer ?
#
loop_
_entity_poly.entity_id
_entity_poly.type
_entity_poly.pdbx_seq_one_letter_code
_entity_poly.pdbx_strand_id
1 'polypeptide(L)'
;MYGVDQEIGQAILEFGIPRSEIFITSKAWPHFYAPENMELNLAPVLKQMGLDYIDLWLAHWPYAAKPISGEALENAKYGRNNTPEEKGLLIKNGKPVNDWAHTFTNIAKQVGQEGSFVPTWKAMEKLVTKGKARAIGLSNFSITE
;
A
#
# COMPACT_ATOMS: atom_id res chain seq x y z
N MET A 1 -5.01 -4.58 -5.37
CA MET A 1 -4.18 -4.02 -6.48
C MET A 1 -4.22 -4.87 -7.73
N TYR A 2 -3.81 -6.14 -7.62
CA TYR A 2 -3.91 -7.09 -8.73
C TYR A 2 -5.37 -7.41 -9.08
N GLY A 3 -6.32 -7.08 -8.19
CA GLY A 3 -7.75 -7.24 -8.43
C GLY A 3 -8.22 -8.65 -8.19
N VAL A 4 -7.49 -9.41 -7.35
CA VAL A 4 -7.74 -10.83 -7.05
C VAL A 4 -8.04 -11.05 -5.57
N ASP A 5 -8.10 -9.97 -4.79
CA ASP A 5 -8.21 -10.03 -3.33
C ASP A 5 -9.50 -10.77 -2.89
N GLN A 6 -10.61 -10.57 -3.59
CA GLN A 6 -11.88 -11.29 -3.33
C GLN A 6 -11.81 -12.78 -3.65
N GLU A 7 -11.20 -13.15 -4.78
CA GLU A 7 -11.04 -14.56 -5.19
C GLU A 7 -10.13 -15.32 -4.23
N ILE A 8 -9.05 -14.68 -3.76
CA ILE A 8 -8.18 -15.23 -2.71
C ILE A 8 -8.96 -15.44 -1.41
N GLY A 9 -9.78 -14.46 -1.00
CA GLY A 9 -10.64 -14.59 0.18
C GLY A 9 -11.58 -15.78 0.10
N GLN A 10 -12.24 -15.98 -1.05
CA GLN A 10 -13.09 -17.12 -1.29
C GLN A 10 -12.32 -18.45 -1.18
N ALA A 11 -11.14 -18.54 -1.81
CA ALA A 11 -10.29 -19.73 -1.71
C ALA A 11 -9.93 -20.06 -0.25
N ILE A 12 -9.53 -19.06 0.55
CA ILE A 12 -9.20 -19.27 1.96
C ILE A 12 -10.37 -19.87 2.74
N LEU A 13 -11.59 -19.41 2.48
CA LEU A 13 -12.80 -19.92 3.14
C LEU A 13 -13.15 -21.35 2.71
N GLU A 14 -12.94 -21.70 1.44
CA GLU A 14 -13.29 -23.01 0.88
C GLU A 14 -12.32 -24.13 1.29
N PHE A 15 -11.01 -23.86 1.37
CA PHE A 15 -10.01 -24.91 1.60
C PHE A 15 -9.87 -25.37 3.05
N GLY A 16 -10.56 -24.74 4.01
CA GLY A 16 -10.71 -25.23 5.39
C GLY A 16 -9.45 -25.26 6.26
N ILE A 17 -8.32 -24.75 5.76
CA ILE A 17 -7.08 -24.62 6.55
C ILE A 17 -7.28 -23.51 7.59
N PRO A 18 -6.96 -23.73 8.88
CA PRO A 18 -7.05 -22.69 9.90
C PRO A 18 -6.29 -21.43 9.49
N ARG A 19 -6.90 -20.25 9.69
CA ARG A 19 -6.27 -18.96 9.34
C ARG A 19 -4.88 -18.78 9.95
N SER A 20 -4.60 -19.39 11.11
CA SER A 20 -3.30 -19.36 11.78
C SER A 20 -2.20 -20.15 11.08
N GLU A 21 -2.55 -21.07 10.18
CA GLU A 21 -1.61 -21.94 9.44
C GLU A 21 -1.26 -21.39 8.04
N ILE A 22 -1.94 -20.35 7.59
CA ILE A 22 -1.66 -19.67 6.31
C ILE A 22 -0.96 -18.34 6.56
N PHE A 23 0.02 -18.02 5.71
CA PHE A 23 0.75 -16.76 5.75
C PHE A 23 0.39 -15.89 4.55
N ILE A 24 -0.28 -14.77 4.79
CA ILE A 24 -0.75 -13.88 3.73
C ILE A 24 0.08 -12.60 3.70
N THR A 25 0.66 -12.31 2.54
CA THR A 25 1.41 -11.08 2.28
C THR A 25 0.68 -10.20 1.27
N SER A 26 0.52 -8.93 1.58
CA SER A 26 0.07 -7.92 0.62
C SER A 26 0.88 -6.64 0.77
N LYS A 27 0.63 -5.65 -0.09
CA LYS A 27 1.55 -4.52 -0.27
C LYS A 27 0.82 -3.19 -0.44
N ALA A 28 1.33 -2.17 0.22
CA ALA A 28 0.89 -0.79 0.05
C ALA A 28 1.41 -0.18 -1.25
N TRP A 29 0.52 0.46 -2.02
CA TRP A 29 0.92 1.15 -3.26
C TRP A 29 1.42 2.58 -2.99
N PRO A 30 2.36 3.12 -3.81
CA PRO A 30 3.01 4.41 -3.59
C PRO A 30 2.13 5.63 -3.29
N HIS A 31 0.91 5.67 -3.80
CA HIS A 31 -0.01 6.80 -3.60
C HIS A 31 -0.80 6.80 -2.29
N PHE A 32 -0.54 5.81 -1.44
CA PHE A 32 -1.05 5.74 -0.07
C PHE A 32 0.06 5.99 0.98
N TYR A 33 1.25 6.43 0.57
CA TYR A 33 2.39 6.55 1.49
C TYR A 33 2.33 7.76 2.43
N ALA A 34 1.44 8.72 2.19
CA ALA A 34 1.13 9.72 3.19
C ALA A 34 0.58 9.03 4.46
N PRO A 35 1.09 9.35 5.66
CA PRO A 35 0.77 8.64 6.91
C PRO A 35 -0.74 8.45 7.18
N GLU A 36 -1.53 9.46 6.86
CA GLU A 36 -2.99 9.50 7.00
C GLU A 36 -3.72 8.49 6.10
N ASN A 37 -3.10 8.10 4.98
CA ASN A 37 -3.72 7.24 3.96
C ASN A 37 -3.39 5.76 4.14
N MET A 38 -2.46 5.42 5.03
CA MET A 38 -1.95 4.04 5.17
C MET A 38 -3.05 3.03 5.52
N GLU A 39 -3.97 3.42 6.40
CA GLU A 39 -5.08 2.56 6.81
C GLU A 39 -6.17 2.46 5.72
N LEU A 40 -6.40 3.53 4.96
CA LEU A 40 -7.27 3.53 3.78
C LEU A 40 -6.79 2.52 2.74
N ASN A 41 -5.51 2.18 2.73
CA ASN A 41 -4.96 1.20 1.79
C ASN A 41 -5.16 -0.25 2.23
N LEU A 42 -4.98 -0.55 3.52
CA LEU A 42 -5.08 -1.91 4.05
C LEU A 42 -6.54 -2.33 4.28
N ALA A 43 -7.41 -1.43 4.72
CA ALA A 43 -8.78 -1.78 5.09
C ALA A 43 -9.58 -2.45 3.95
N PRO A 44 -9.52 -1.98 2.68
CA PRO A 44 -10.20 -2.65 1.57
C PRO A 44 -9.64 -4.04 1.26
N VAL A 45 -8.32 -4.26 1.45
CA VAL A 45 -7.69 -5.57 1.24
C VAL A 45 -8.22 -6.59 2.24
N LEU A 46 -8.21 -6.24 3.53
CA LEU A 46 -8.77 -7.07 4.60
C LEU A 46 -10.25 -7.37 4.36
N LYS A 47 -11.04 -6.34 4.00
CA LYS A 47 -12.46 -6.49 3.68
C LYS A 47 -12.70 -7.44 2.50
N GLN A 48 -11.98 -7.27 1.39
CA GLN A 48 -12.17 -8.10 0.19
C GLN A 48 -11.74 -9.55 0.43
N MET A 49 -10.67 -9.78 1.19
CA MET A 49 -10.23 -11.13 1.54
C MET A 49 -11.04 -11.77 2.69
N GLY A 50 -11.89 -11.00 3.39
CA GLY A 50 -12.63 -11.49 4.56
C GLY A 50 -11.72 -11.78 5.77
N LEU A 51 -10.70 -10.95 6.00
CA LEU A 51 -9.68 -11.14 7.03
C LEU A 51 -9.72 -10.05 8.10
N ASP A 52 -9.42 -10.41 9.34
CA ASP A 52 -9.23 -9.43 10.43
C ASP A 52 -7.82 -8.79 10.42
N TYR A 53 -6.83 -9.54 9.94
CA TYR A 53 -5.43 -9.14 9.87
C TYR A 53 -4.69 -9.76 8.68
N ILE A 54 -3.57 -9.13 8.32
CA ILE A 54 -2.60 -9.66 7.37
C ILE A 54 -1.30 -10.08 8.08
N ASP A 55 -0.61 -11.12 7.60
CA ASP A 55 0.62 -11.56 8.26
C ASP A 55 1.77 -10.61 7.96
N LEU A 56 1.90 -10.18 6.70
CA LEU A 56 2.94 -9.25 6.26
C LEU A 56 2.39 -8.16 5.35
N TRP A 57 2.60 -6.91 5.74
CA TRP A 57 2.28 -5.73 4.94
C TRP A 57 3.55 -5.01 4.46
N LEU A 58 3.75 -4.96 3.14
CA LEU A 58 4.97 -4.40 2.55
C LEU A 58 4.75 -3.01 1.96
N ALA A 59 5.70 -2.10 2.13
CA ALA A 59 5.83 -0.98 1.21
C ALA A 59 6.31 -1.52 -0.15
N HIS A 60 5.49 -1.40 -1.20
CA HIS A 60 5.78 -2.03 -2.49
C HIS A 60 6.95 -1.39 -3.26
N TRP A 61 7.20 -0.09 -3.14
CA TRP A 61 8.27 0.60 -3.87
C TRP A 61 8.91 1.69 -3.02
N PRO A 62 10.14 2.14 -3.34
CA PRO A 62 10.84 3.19 -2.60
C PRO A 62 10.44 4.63 -2.99
N TYR A 63 9.52 4.80 -3.95
CA TYR A 63 8.99 6.09 -4.37
C TYR A 63 7.54 6.24 -3.94
N ALA A 64 7.09 7.48 -3.74
CA ALA A 64 5.70 7.82 -3.47
C ALA A 64 5.10 8.65 -4.62
N ALA A 65 3.78 8.56 -4.76
CA ALA A 65 3.02 9.36 -5.73
C ALA A 65 1.88 10.09 -5.04
N LYS A 66 1.41 11.20 -5.61
CA LYS A 66 0.31 11.97 -5.02
C LYS A 66 -1.03 11.31 -5.35
N PRO A 67 -1.92 11.17 -4.35
CA PRO A 67 -3.32 10.92 -4.63
C PRO A 67 -3.99 12.18 -5.18
N ILE A 68 -5.18 12.02 -5.78
CA ILE A 68 -6.06 13.15 -6.12
C ILE A 68 -6.54 13.85 -4.84
N SER A 69 -7.02 13.07 -3.88
CA SER A 69 -7.43 13.50 -2.54
C SER A 69 -7.63 12.27 -1.64
N GLY A 70 -7.81 12.47 -0.33
CA GLY A 70 -8.22 11.37 0.57
C GLY A 70 -9.56 10.75 0.17
N GLU A 71 -10.54 11.58 -0.20
CA GLU A 71 -11.85 11.12 -0.69
C GLU A 71 -11.73 10.27 -1.97
N ALA A 72 -10.82 10.62 -2.89
CA ALA A 72 -10.58 9.82 -4.07
C ALA A 72 -9.97 8.44 -3.73
N LEU A 73 -9.15 8.36 -2.68
CA LEU A 73 -8.61 7.09 -2.18
C LEU A 73 -9.68 6.23 -1.50
N GLU A 74 -10.60 6.84 -0.76
CA GLU A 74 -11.74 6.15 -0.14
C GLU A 74 -12.65 5.51 -1.20
N ASN A 75 -12.82 6.18 -2.33
CA ASN A 75 -13.66 5.74 -3.45
C ASN A 75 -12.87 5.02 -4.57
N ALA A 76 -11.60 4.70 -4.33
CA ALA A 76 -10.72 4.12 -5.34
C ALA A 76 -11.22 2.74 -5.82
N LYS A 77 -11.18 2.52 -7.13
CA LYS A 77 -11.47 1.25 -7.77
C LYS A 77 -10.20 0.43 -7.97
N TYR A 78 -10.16 -0.77 -7.39
CA TYR A 78 -9.01 -1.66 -7.47
C TYR A 78 -9.11 -2.63 -8.65
N GLY A 79 -7.95 -3.02 -9.22
CA GLY A 79 -7.87 -3.97 -10.34
C GLY A 79 -7.02 -3.46 -11.49
N ARG A 80 -6.54 -4.37 -12.34
CA ARG A 80 -5.64 -4.00 -13.46
C ARG A 80 -6.32 -3.11 -14.50
N ASN A 81 -7.63 -3.28 -14.70
CA ASN A 81 -8.37 -2.64 -15.79
C ASN A 81 -8.84 -1.20 -15.52
N ASN A 82 -8.78 -0.73 -14.27
CA ASN A 82 -9.18 0.65 -13.95
C ASN A 82 -8.06 1.65 -14.28
N THR A 83 -8.45 2.87 -14.62
CA THR A 83 -7.48 3.94 -14.88
C THR A 83 -6.71 4.32 -13.61
N PRO A 84 -5.55 4.99 -13.72
CA PRO A 84 -4.87 5.54 -12.55
C PRO A 84 -5.75 6.49 -11.72
N GLU A 85 -6.53 7.34 -12.37
CA GLU A 85 -7.43 8.30 -11.72
C GLU A 85 -8.57 7.59 -10.98
N GLU A 86 -9.14 6.52 -11.55
CA GLU A 86 -10.11 5.67 -10.87
C GLU A 86 -9.52 4.97 -9.64
N LYS A 87 -8.18 4.77 -9.61
CA LYS A 87 -7.45 4.28 -8.43
C LYS A 87 -7.14 5.40 -7.42
N GLY A 88 -7.56 6.63 -7.70
CA GLY A 88 -7.27 7.80 -6.86
C GLY A 88 -5.88 8.39 -7.08
N LEU A 89 -5.14 7.98 -8.13
CA LEU A 89 -3.81 8.49 -8.44
C LEU A 89 -3.89 9.81 -9.21
N LEU A 90 -3.12 10.82 -8.79
CA LEU A 90 -3.03 12.07 -9.52
C LEU A 90 -2.12 11.92 -10.74
N ILE A 91 -2.70 12.12 -11.93
CA ILE A 91 -1.97 12.13 -13.20
C ILE A 91 -1.85 13.55 -13.73
N LYS A 92 -0.65 13.92 -14.20
CA LYS A 92 -0.40 15.16 -14.94
C LYS A 92 0.44 14.84 -16.17
N ASN A 93 0.02 15.30 -17.34
CA ASN A 93 0.70 15.05 -18.62
C ASN A 93 0.96 13.54 -18.87
N GLY A 94 -0.03 12.70 -18.56
CA GLY A 94 0.05 11.25 -18.75
C GLY A 94 0.97 10.49 -17.79
N LYS A 95 1.49 11.14 -16.74
CA LYS A 95 2.36 10.50 -15.74
C LYS A 95 1.86 10.74 -14.31
N PRO A 96 2.09 9.79 -13.38
CA PRO A 96 1.85 10.02 -11.96
C PRO A 96 2.64 11.23 -11.45
N VAL A 97 1.98 12.05 -10.64
CA VAL A 97 2.66 13.15 -9.93
C VAL A 97 3.40 12.55 -8.74
N ASN A 98 4.69 12.82 -8.61
CA ASN A 98 5.49 12.31 -7.50
C ASN A 98 5.14 13.01 -6.18
N ASP A 99 5.19 12.24 -5.10
CA ASP A 99 5.10 12.76 -3.74
C ASP A 99 6.48 12.69 -3.08
N TRP A 100 7.25 13.77 -3.23
CA TRP A 100 8.63 13.78 -2.75
C TRP A 100 8.72 13.70 -1.22
N ALA A 101 7.76 14.28 -0.50
CA ALA A 101 7.73 14.30 0.96
C ALA A 101 7.74 12.88 1.57
N HIS A 102 7.15 11.90 0.86
CA HIS A 102 7.04 10.50 1.27
C HIS A 102 7.88 9.55 0.41
N THR A 103 8.75 10.09 -0.46
CA THR A 103 9.73 9.32 -1.21
C THR A 103 11.00 9.15 -0.39
N PHE A 104 11.71 8.03 -0.56
CA PHE A 104 12.99 7.82 0.13
C PHE A 104 14.01 8.91 -0.21
N THR A 105 14.78 9.30 0.80
CA THR A 105 15.69 10.46 0.74
C THR A 105 16.71 10.36 -0.39
N ASN A 106 17.29 9.19 -0.63
CA ASN A 106 18.27 8.99 -1.70
C ASN A 106 17.65 9.18 -3.10
N ILE A 107 16.43 8.69 -3.32
CA ILE A 107 15.70 8.85 -4.58
C ILE A 107 15.29 10.32 -4.80
N ALA A 108 14.75 10.97 -3.77
CA ALA A 108 14.37 12.38 -3.86
C ALA A 108 15.59 13.27 -4.17
N LYS A 109 16.73 13.02 -3.52
CA LYS A 109 17.97 13.79 -3.73
C LYS A 109 18.52 13.70 -5.15
N GLN A 110 18.34 12.58 -5.86
CA GLN A 110 18.81 12.42 -7.25
C GLN A 110 18.19 13.45 -8.21
N VAL A 111 17.05 14.04 -7.85
CA VAL A 111 16.33 15.04 -8.65
C VAL A 111 16.24 16.40 -7.95
N GLY A 112 17.10 16.64 -6.94
CA GLY A 112 17.14 17.90 -6.20
C GLY A 112 15.92 18.15 -5.31
N GLN A 113 15.25 17.08 -4.86
CA GLN A 113 14.09 17.15 -3.97
C GLN A 113 14.46 16.64 -2.57
N GLU A 114 13.66 17.04 -1.58
CA GLU A 114 13.73 16.49 -0.23
C GLU A 114 12.64 15.44 -0.02
N GLY A 115 12.98 14.35 0.66
CA GLY A 115 12.05 13.28 0.95
C GLY A 115 12.42 12.50 2.20
N SER A 116 11.40 11.93 2.86
CA SER A 116 11.58 11.06 4.01
C SER A 116 10.48 10.00 4.07
N PHE A 117 10.89 8.73 4.14
CA PHE A 117 9.96 7.63 4.33
C PHE A 117 9.66 7.34 5.81
N VAL A 118 10.37 7.99 6.73
CA VAL A 118 10.20 7.78 8.18
C VAL A 118 8.75 7.99 8.64
N PRO A 119 8.02 9.02 8.19
CA PRO A 119 6.61 9.17 8.54
C PRO A 119 5.73 8.02 8.04
N THR A 120 5.97 7.54 6.82
CA THR A 120 5.27 6.39 6.23
C THR A 120 5.53 5.12 7.02
N TRP A 121 6.78 4.86 7.40
CA TRP A 121 7.15 3.72 8.23
C TRP A 121 6.43 3.76 9.59
N LYS A 122 6.39 4.91 10.26
CA LYS A 122 5.64 5.09 11.51
C LYS A 122 4.15 4.81 11.35
N ALA A 123 3.56 5.14 10.20
CA ALA A 123 2.17 4.80 9.90
C ALA A 123 1.96 3.29 9.72
N MET A 124 2.93 2.59 9.10
CA MET A 124 2.92 1.14 9.00
C MET A 124 3.06 0.47 10.39
N GLU A 125 3.92 0.99 11.27
CA GLU A 125 4.05 0.50 12.66
C GLU A 125 2.72 0.57 13.42
N LYS A 126 1.93 1.64 13.20
CA LYS A 126 0.58 1.75 13.80
C LYS A 126 -0.36 0.63 13.35
N LEU A 127 -0.22 0.10 12.14
CA LEU A 127 -1.03 -1.03 11.68
C LEU A 127 -0.73 -2.29 12.52
N VAL A 128 0.51 -2.46 12.97
CA VAL A 128 0.91 -3.54 13.88
C VAL A 128 0.31 -3.33 15.26
N THR A 129 0.44 -2.13 15.83
CA THR A 129 -0.16 -1.80 17.14
C THR A 129 -1.68 -1.99 17.15
N LYS A 130 -2.35 -1.74 16.01
CA LYS A 130 -3.79 -1.95 15.84
C LYS A 130 -4.19 -3.41 15.57
N GLY A 131 -3.24 -4.33 15.45
CA GLY A 131 -3.48 -5.74 15.13
C GLY A 131 -3.96 -5.98 13.69
N LYS A 132 -3.84 -5.00 12.79
CA LYS A 132 -4.23 -5.12 11.38
C LYS A 132 -3.15 -5.79 10.53
N ALA A 133 -1.89 -5.71 10.95
CA ALA A 133 -0.77 -6.45 10.38
C ALA A 133 0.03 -7.13 11.51
N ARG A 134 0.53 -8.35 11.30
CA ARG A 134 1.44 -8.99 12.27
C ARG A 134 2.89 -8.52 12.10
N ALA A 135 3.31 -8.32 10.85
CA ALA A 135 4.61 -7.80 10.49
C ALA A 135 4.49 -6.76 9.37
N ILE A 136 5.51 -5.90 9.28
CA ILE A 136 5.67 -4.92 8.22
C ILE A 136 7.04 -5.07 7.56
N GLY A 137 7.15 -4.68 6.30
CA GLY A 137 8.42 -4.78 5.58
C GLY A 137 8.46 -3.94 4.31
N LEU A 138 9.47 -4.23 3.50
CA LEU A 138 9.83 -3.47 2.31
C LEU A 138 9.93 -4.41 1.08
N SER A 139 9.59 -3.92 -0.11
CA SER A 139 9.71 -4.63 -1.39
C SER A 139 10.35 -3.71 -2.43
N ASN A 140 11.28 -4.22 -3.24
CA ASN A 140 12.04 -3.44 -4.22
C ASN A 140 12.97 -2.37 -3.61
N PHE A 141 13.50 -2.63 -2.41
CA PHE A 141 14.49 -1.79 -1.74
C PHE A 141 15.88 -2.38 -1.89
N SER A 142 16.86 -1.53 -2.19
CA SER A 142 18.27 -1.91 -2.24
C SER A 142 19.02 -1.20 -1.13
N ILE A 143 19.96 -1.90 -0.49
CA ILE A 143 21.04 -1.23 0.24
C ILE A 143 21.95 -0.59 -0.81
N THR A 144 22.21 0.71 -0.69
CA THR A 144 23.23 1.36 -1.51
C THR A 144 24.59 0.98 -0.96
N GLU A 145 25.49 0.52 -1.84
CA GLU A 145 26.93 0.38 -1.55
C GLU A 145 27.59 1.74 -1.30
#